data_AF-A0A0D2GJN7-F1
#
_entry.id   AF-A0A0D2GJN7-F1
#
_cell.length_a   1.000
_cell.length_b   1.000
_cell.length_c   1.000
_cell.angle_alpha   90.00
_cell.angle_beta   90.00
_cell.angle_gamma   90.00
#
_symmetry.space_group_name_H-M   'P 1'
#
loop_
_entity.id
_entity.type
_entity.pdbx_description
1 polymer ?
#
loop_
_entity_poly.entity_id
_entity_poly.type
_entity_poly.pdbx_seq_one_letter_code
_entity_poly.pdbx_strand_id
1 'polypeptide(L)'
;MAPVAAVLCGREPKTATFIVKNLAPKIEVVHVCTTRDTAVSEIPALLRGETAAPSSGLGANAEGSARSDVSLIIIGGGYSKDDVQAIKEAADAVKPLPLFWADISKTAGSGPPAPDMIKKRIIDSIEKEESADGEWAPGIYMY
;
A
#
# COMPACT_ATOMS: atom_id res chain seq x y z
N MET A 1 -19.41 -5.11 4.90
CA MET A 1 -18.31 -4.26 4.40
C MET A 1 -17.51 -5.06 3.40
N ALA A 2 -17.26 -4.52 2.21
CA ALA A 2 -16.36 -5.12 1.23
C ALA A 2 -14.90 -4.96 1.72
N PRO A 3 -13.96 -5.84 1.32
CA PRO A 3 -12.56 -5.69 1.67
C PRO A 3 -11.99 -4.40 1.09
N VAL A 4 -11.32 -3.64 1.94
CA VAL A 4 -10.71 -2.35 1.58
C VAL A 4 -9.63 -2.59 0.53
N ALA A 5 -9.75 -1.97 -0.64
CA ALA A 5 -8.73 -2.12 -1.67
C ALA A 5 -7.51 -1.26 -1.35
N ALA A 6 -6.35 -1.89 -1.27
CA ALA A 6 -5.09 -1.23 -0.99
C ALA A 6 -4.06 -1.47 -2.10
N VAL A 7 -3.20 -0.48 -2.34
CA VAL A 7 -1.98 -0.67 -3.14
C VAL A 7 -0.81 -0.88 -2.20
N LEU A 8 0.06 -1.85 -2.50
CA LEU A 8 1.24 -2.14 -1.70
C LEU A 8 2.52 -1.87 -2.47
N CYS A 9 3.36 -0.98 -1.97
CA CYS A 9 4.69 -0.68 -2.49
C CYS A 9 5.74 -1.37 -1.63
N GLY A 10 6.33 -2.45 -2.12
CA GLY A 10 7.34 -3.22 -1.40
C GLY A 10 8.49 -3.63 -2.31
N ARG A 11 9.71 -3.16 -2.01
CA ARG A 11 10.93 -3.57 -2.75
C ARG A 11 11.18 -5.08 -2.68
N GLU A 12 10.77 -5.72 -1.59
CA GLU A 12 10.99 -7.14 -1.37
C GLU A 12 9.73 -7.96 -1.68
N PRO A 13 9.71 -8.76 -2.76
CA PRO A 13 8.50 -9.46 -3.21
C PRO A 13 8.04 -10.54 -2.25
N LYS A 14 8.94 -11.14 -1.46
CA LYS A 14 8.60 -12.12 -0.41
C LYS A 14 7.73 -11.48 0.68
N THR A 15 8.15 -10.32 1.17
CA THR A 15 7.42 -9.54 2.17
C THR A 15 6.10 -9.03 1.62
N ALA A 16 6.09 -8.54 0.38
CA ALA A 16 4.86 -8.14 -0.31
C ALA A 16 3.84 -9.29 -0.37
N THR A 17 4.26 -10.45 -0.90
CA THR A 17 3.40 -11.65 -1.01
C THR A 17 2.84 -12.08 0.34
N PHE A 18 3.69 -12.06 1.38
CA PHE A 18 3.25 -12.38 2.74
C PHE A 18 2.17 -11.42 3.21
N ILE A 19 2.37 -10.12 3.04
CA ILE A 19 1.41 -9.09 3.46
C ILE A 19 0.10 -9.21 2.65
N VAL A 20 0.15 -9.40 1.33
CA VAL A 20 -1.04 -9.61 0.48
C VAL A 20 -1.88 -10.77 1.02
N LYS A 21 -1.27 -11.92 1.27
CA LYS A 21 -1.99 -13.11 1.78
C LYS A 21 -2.53 -12.95 3.18
N ASN A 22 -1.91 -12.09 3.99
CA ASN A 22 -2.21 -11.93 5.40
C ASN A 22 -3.16 -10.77 5.73
N LEU A 23 -3.25 -9.78 4.85
CA LEU A 23 -4.17 -8.64 4.98
C LEU A 23 -5.62 -9.02 4.63
N ALA A 24 -5.79 -10.00 3.75
CA ALA A 24 -7.09 -10.60 3.50
C ALA A 24 -7.62 -11.31 4.77
N PRO A 25 -8.94 -11.28 5.04
CA PRO A 25 -10.00 -10.71 4.24
C PRO A 25 -10.35 -9.24 4.54
N LYS A 26 -9.65 -8.57 5.47
CA LYS A 26 -9.99 -7.17 5.85
C LYS A 26 -9.57 -6.17 4.76
N ILE A 27 -8.35 -6.31 4.26
CA ILE A 27 -7.76 -5.46 3.23
C ILE A 27 -7.34 -6.35 2.07
N GLU A 28 -7.79 -6.00 0.88
CA GLU A 28 -7.41 -6.70 -0.34
C GLU A 28 -6.38 -5.87 -1.10
N VAL A 29 -5.19 -6.43 -1.28
CA VAL A 29 -4.15 -5.76 -2.04
C VAL A 29 -4.43 -5.96 -3.52
N VAL A 30 -4.90 -4.89 -4.17
CA VAL A 30 -5.25 -4.94 -5.59
C VAL A 30 -4.02 -4.88 -6.48
N HIS A 31 -2.99 -4.15 -6.04
CA HIS A 31 -1.81 -3.88 -6.85
C HIS A 31 -0.53 -3.83 -6.02
N VAL A 32 0.55 -4.37 -6.55
CA VAL A 32 1.87 -4.36 -5.90
C VAL A 32 2.92 -3.69 -6.79
N CYS A 33 3.61 -2.69 -6.25
CA CYS A 33 4.74 -2.02 -6.91
C CYS A 33 6.06 -2.30 -6.18
N THR A 34 7.08 -2.72 -6.90
CA THR A 34 8.42 -2.99 -6.35
C THR A 34 9.38 -1.81 -6.49
N THR A 35 9.08 -0.85 -7.37
CA THR A 35 9.91 0.32 -7.61
C THR A 35 9.11 1.62 -7.50
N ARG A 36 9.81 2.73 -7.26
CA ARG A 36 9.18 4.06 -7.19
C ARG A 36 8.59 4.46 -8.54
N ASP A 37 9.29 4.22 -9.65
CA ASP A 37 8.90 4.64 -10.99
C ASP A 37 7.61 3.91 -11.42
N THR A 38 7.51 2.62 -11.09
CA THR A 38 6.25 1.87 -11.23
C THR A 38 5.16 2.43 -10.34
N ALA A 39 5.45 2.78 -9.08
CA ALA A 39 4.44 3.29 -8.16
C ALA A 39 3.86 4.65 -8.63
N VAL A 40 4.71 5.62 -8.99
CA VAL A 40 4.27 6.95 -9.43
C VAL A 40 3.51 6.94 -10.76
N SER A 41 3.71 5.93 -11.60
CA SER A 41 3.02 5.80 -12.88
C SER A 41 1.76 4.93 -12.77
N GLU A 42 1.85 3.77 -12.10
CA GLU A 42 0.76 2.80 -11.99
C GLU A 42 -0.31 3.20 -10.97
N ILE A 43 0.06 3.78 -9.82
CA ILE A 43 -0.91 4.20 -8.78
C ILE A 43 -1.94 5.21 -9.34
N PRO A 44 -1.53 6.35 -9.93
CA PRO A 44 -2.52 7.27 -10.49
C PRO A 44 -3.28 6.67 -11.68
N ALA A 45 -2.68 5.77 -12.46
CA ALA A 45 -3.40 5.05 -13.52
C ALA A 45 -4.53 4.19 -12.94
N LEU A 46 -4.25 3.39 -11.90
CA LEU A 46 -5.24 2.61 -11.16
C LEU A 46 -6.36 3.47 -10.60
N LEU A 47 -6.01 4.60 -9.97
CA LEU A 47 -6.97 5.55 -9.40
C LEU A 47 -7.87 6.19 -10.47
N ARG A 48 -7.38 6.33 -11.70
CA ARG A 48 -8.17 6.79 -12.86
C ARG A 48 -9.10 5.73 -13.42
N GLY A 49 -9.05 4.49 -12.93
CA GLY A 49 -9.81 3.37 -13.49
C GLY A 49 -9.03 2.53 -14.50
N GLU A 50 -7.74 2.82 -14.70
CA GLU A 50 -6.88 2.10 -15.64
C GLU A 50 -6.33 0.85 -14.95
N THR A 51 -6.99 -0.27 -15.18
CA THR A 51 -6.60 -1.56 -14.58
C THR A 51 -5.45 -2.17 -15.38
N ALA A 52 -4.23 -1.84 -14.97
CA ALA A 52 -3.01 -2.45 -15.50
C ALA A 52 -2.63 -3.69 -14.67
N ALA A 53 -2.05 -4.69 -15.33
CA ALA A 53 -1.43 -5.81 -14.62
C ALA A 53 -0.23 -5.27 -13.82
N PRO A 54 -0.12 -5.56 -12.51
CA PRO A 54 1.00 -5.10 -11.70
C PRO A 54 2.31 -5.58 -12.30
N SER A 55 3.25 -4.66 -12.48
CA SER A 55 4.61 -4.98 -12.94
C SER A 55 5.28 -6.05 -12.05
N SER A 56 4.87 -6.13 -10.79
CA SER A 56 5.35 -7.13 -9.83
C SER A 56 4.73 -8.52 -10.00
N GLY A 57 3.65 -8.66 -10.78
CA GLY A 57 2.86 -9.88 -10.93
C GLY A 57 2.10 -10.30 -9.67
N LEU A 58 1.90 -9.39 -8.71
CA LEU A 58 1.29 -9.66 -7.41
C LEU A 58 0.13 -8.69 -7.14
N GLY A 59 -0.94 -9.19 -6.51
CA GLY A 59 -2.17 -8.46 -6.18
C GLY A 59 -3.39 -8.98 -6.94
N ALA A 60 -4.60 -8.57 -6.55
CA ALA A 60 -5.84 -9.04 -7.17
C ALA A 60 -5.93 -8.72 -8.68
N ASN A 61 -5.27 -7.65 -9.13
CA ASN A 61 -5.19 -7.31 -10.56
C ASN A 61 -4.30 -8.26 -11.35
N ALA A 62 -3.33 -8.92 -10.71
CA ALA A 62 -2.57 -9.99 -11.35
C ALA A 62 -3.43 -11.22 -11.64
N GLU A 63 -4.46 -11.48 -10.81
CA GLU A 63 -5.40 -12.59 -10.95
C GLU A 63 -6.61 -12.26 -11.85
N GLY A 64 -6.65 -11.05 -12.43
CA GLY A 64 -7.67 -10.65 -13.40
C GLY A 64 -8.92 -9.98 -12.80
N SER A 65 -8.90 -9.61 -11.51
CA SER A 65 -10.05 -8.95 -10.87
C SER A 65 -10.23 -7.47 -11.27
N ALA A 66 -9.22 -6.85 -11.91
CA ALA A 66 -9.26 -5.49 -12.44
C ALA A 66 -10.00 -4.49 -11.52
N ARG A 67 -9.58 -4.42 -10.25
CA ARG A 67 -10.13 -3.48 -9.27
C ARG A 67 -9.37 -2.15 -9.33
N SER A 68 -10.12 -1.09 -9.54
CA SER A 68 -9.66 0.31 -9.52
C SER A 68 -10.11 1.09 -8.29
N ASP A 69 -10.93 0.48 -7.44
CA ASP A 69 -11.55 1.14 -6.28
C ASP A 69 -10.60 1.25 -5.07
N VAL A 70 -9.38 1.73 -5.29
CA VAL A 70 -8.34 1.86 -4.24
C VAL A 70 -8.74 2.91 -3.21
N SER A 71 -8.66 2.52 -1.93
CA SER A 71 -8.96 3.39 -0.79
C SER A 71 -7.73 3.81 0.01
N LEU A 72 -6.63 3.05 -0.06
CA LEU A 72 -5.40 3.38 0.67
C LEU A 72 -4.13 2.84 0.00
N ILE A 73 -3.00 3.44 0.33
CA ILE A 73 -1.68 3.07 -0.19
C ILE A 73 -0.79 2.64 0.97
N ILE A 74 -0.12 1.51 0.86
CA ILE A 74 0.81 0.97 1.85
C ILE A 74 2.20 0.99 1.23
N ILE A 75 3.16 1.65 1.87
CA ILE A 75 4.55 1.72 1.44
C ILE A 75 5.43 1.06 2.49
N GLY A 76 6.29 0.13 2.05
CA GLY A 76 7.27 -0.52 2.90
C GLY A 76 8.46 0.37 3.24
N GLY A 77 9.26 -0.05 4.21
CA GLY A 77 10.37 0.74 4.74
C GLY A 77 11.54 0.97 3.78
N GLY A 78 11.56 0.26 2.64
CA GLY A 78 12.63 0.39 1.64
C GLY A 78 12.57 1.65 0.77
N TYR A 79 11.61 2.54 1.02
CA TYR A 79 11.40 3.80 0.29
C TYR A 79 11.82 5.00 1.14
N SER A 80 12.42 6.01 0.51
CA SER A 80 12.82 7.25 1.18
C SER A 80 11.62 8.20 1.33
N LYS A 81 11.74 9.23 2.17
CA LYS A 81 10.73 10.29 2.28
C LYS A 81 10.40 10.94 0.93
N ASP A 82 11.42 11.18 0.12
CA ASP A 82 11.30 11.75 -1.23
C ASP A 82 10.48 10.84 -2.16
N ASP A 83 10.76 9.53 -2.14
CA ASP A 83 9.99 8.55 -2.92
C ASP A 83 8.52 8.50 -2.49
N VAL A 84 8.27 8.51 -1.17
CA VAL A 84 6.92 8.50 -0.60
C VAL A 84 6.15 9.77 -0.95
N GLN A 85 6.83 10.92 -0.90
CA GLN A 85 6.25 12.20 -1.27
C GLN A 85 5.87 12.23 -2.74
N ALA A 86 6.76 11.79 -3.64
CA ALA A 86 6.47 11.69 -5.07
C ALA A 86 5.28 10.75 -5.36
N ILE A 87 5.21 9.60 -4.68
CA ILE A 87 4.07 8.66 -4.80
C ILE A 87 2.78 9.31 -4.29
N LYS A 88 2.83 10.02 -3.17
CA LYS A 88 1.68 10.76 -2.66
C LYS A 88 1.22 11.80 -3.66
N GLU A 89 2.12 12.66 -4.15
CA GLU A 89 1.78 13.73 -5.10
C GLU A 89 1.14 13.16 -6.38
N ALA A 90 1.68 12.05 -6.89
CA ALA A 90 1.09 11.35 -8.03
C ALA A 90 -0.33 10.84 -7.74
N ALA A 91 -0.55 10.25 -6.56
CA ALA A 91 -1.89 9.79 -6.15
C ALA A 91 -2.86 10.96 -5.92
N ASP A 92 -2.43 11.99 -5.19
CA ASP A 92 -3.20 13.19 -4.82
C ASP A 92 -3.67 13.96 -6.06
N ALA A 93 -2.86 13.96 -7.13
CA ALA A 93 -3.22 14.53 -8.43
C ALA A 93 -4.45 13.87 -9.09
N VAL A 94 -4.82 12.65 -8.66
CA VAL A 94 -6.00 11.93 -9.14
C VAL A 94 -7.07 11.86 -8.06
N LYS A 95 -6.71 11.27 -6.91
CA LYS A 95 -7.58 11.10 -5.75
C LYS A 95 -6.73 11.18 -4.48
N PRO A 96 -6.96 12.18 -3.60
CA PRO A 96 -6.24 12.27 -2.34
C PRO A 96 -6.64 11.08 -1.45
N LEU A 97 -5.66 10.24 -1.11
CA LEU A 97 -5.84 9.02 -0.32
C LEU A 97 -4.86 8.98 0.86
N PRO A 98 -5.21 8.23 1.93
CA PRO A 98 -4.26 7.90 2.99
C PRO A 98 -3.11 7.04 2.44
N LEU A 99 -1.89 7.37 2.87
CA LEU A 99 -0.69 6.63 2.57
C LEU A 99 -0.02 6.21 3.87
N PHE A 100 0.07 4.91 4.09
CA PHE A 100 0.72 4.30 5.23
C PHE A 100 2.15 3.93 4.87
N TRP A 101 3.15 4.56 5.47
CA TRP A 101 4.57 4.29 5.22
C TRP A 101 5.22 3.64 6.44
N ALA A 102 5.95 2.54 6.23
CA ALA A 102 6.60 1.83 7.32
C ALA A 102 7.76 2.64 7.92
N ASP A 103 7.76 2.80 9.24
CA ASP A 103 8.81 3.53 9.93
C ASP A 103 10.04 2.63 10.17
N ILE A 104 11.07 2.79 9.33
CA ILE A 104 12.34 2.10 9.48
C ILE A 104 13.14 2.55 10.70
N SER A 105 12.89 3.74 11.23
CA SER A 105 13.55 4.24 12.45
C SER A 105 13.12 3.43 13.67
N LYS A 106 11.90 2.89 13.66
CA LYS A 106 11.42 1.94 14.68
C LYS A 106 11.97 0.52 14.51
N THR A 107 12.75 0.25 13.45
CA THR A 107 13.42 -1.04 13.23
C THR A 107 14.87 -0.95 13.67
N ALA A 108 15.10 -0.69 14.96
CA ALA A 108 16.42 -0.49 15.54
C ALA A 108 17.22 -1.81 15.77
N GLY A 109 17.02 -2.83 14.94
CA GLY A 109 17.70 -4.13 15.05
C GLY A 109 18.17 -4.61 13.68
N SER A 110 19.36 -5.22 13.62
CA SER A 110 20.01 -5.71 12.40
C SER A 110 19.14 -6.73 11.63
N GLY A 111 18.26 -6.25 10.76
CA GLY A 111 17.48 -7.06 9.84
C GLY A 111 16.12 -6.45 9.53
N PRO A 112 15.53 -6.74 8.36
CA PRO A 112 14.14 -6.38 8.08
C PRO A 112 13.24 -6.96 9.19
N PRO A 113 12.27 -6.18 9.71
CA PRO A 113 11.37 -6.66 10.75
C PRO A 113 10.58 -7.86 10.21
N ALA A 114 10.24 -8.79 11.10
CA ALA A 114 9.44 -9.94 10.72
C ALA A 114 8.13 -9.48 10.03
N PRO A 115 7.73 -10.11 8.92
CA PRO A 115 6.60 -9.64 8.12
C PRO A 115 5.27 -9.69 8.89
N ASP A 116 5.15 -10.54 9.91
CA ASP A 116 4.05 -10.53 10.88
C ASP A 116 3.96 -9.24 11.70
N MET A 117 5.10 -8.67 12.11
CA MET A 117 5.11 -7.40 12.83
C MET A 117 4.70 -6.24 11.91
N ILE A 118 5.19 -6.24 10.67
CA ILE A 118 4.83 -5.23 9.67
C ILE A 118 3.32 -5.28 9.41
N LYS A 119 2.78 -6.48 9.16
CA LYS A 119 1.34 -6.72 9.03
C LYS A 119 0.56 -6.16 10.22
N LYS A 120 0.97 -6.52 11.44
CA LYS A 120 0.26 -6.09 12.65
C LYS A 120 0.24 -4.56 12.77
N ARG A 121 1.36 -3.89 12.47
CA ARG A 121 1.43 -2.43 12.47
C ARG A 121 0.57 -1.77 11.40
N ILE A 122 0.53 -2.33 10.19
CA ILE A 122 -0.33 -1.84 9.11
C ILE A 122 -1.79 -1.89 9.57
N ILE A 123 -2.24 -3.05 10.05
CA ILE A 123 -3.62 -3.26 10.50
C ILE A 123 -3.95 -2.33 11.66
N ASP A 124 -3.10 -2.29 12.69
CA ASP A 124 -3.31 -1.44 13.87
C ASP A 124 -3.36 0.04 13.50
N SER A 125 -2.52 0.50 12.58
CA SER A 125 -2.53 1.89 12.11
C SER A 125 -3.74 2.20 11.23
N ILE A 126 -4.14 1.29 10.36
CA ILE A 126 -5.35 1.45 9.54
C ILE A 126 -6.57 1.51 10.45
N GLU A 127 -6.74 0.58 11.40
CA GLU A 127 -7.87 0.57 12.34
C GLU A 127 -7.86 1.79 13.27
N LYS A 128 -6.68 2.29 13.63
CA LYS A 128 -6.55 3.48 14.48
C LYS A 128 -6.88 4.78 13.75
N GLU A 129 -6.48 4.90 12.49
CA GLU A 129 -6.76 6.07 11.65
C GLU A 129 -8.10 5.96 10.91
N GLU A 130 -8.80 4.83 11.04
CA GLU A 130 -10.14 4.60 10.49
C GLU A 130 -11.16 5.46 11.23
N SER A 131 -11.87 6.31 10.48
CA SER A 131 -12.98 7.11 11.00
C SER A 131 -14.19 6.22 11.25
N ALA A 132 -15.18 6.69 12.02
CA ALA A 132 -16.39 5.92 12.33
C ALA A 132 -17.19 5.43 11.10
N ASP A 133 -16.99 6.05 9.93
CA ASP A 133 -17.60 5.67 8.64
C ASP A 133 -16.74 4.69 7.81
N GLY A 134 -15.56 4.27 8.30
CA GLY A 134 -14.62 3.45 7.53
C GLY A 134 -13.80 4.24 6.51
N GLU A 135 -13.70 5.56 6.70
CA GLU A 135 -12.91 6.46 5.86
C GLU A 135 -11.62 6.88 6.58
N TRP A 136 -10.56 7.08 5.81
CA TRP A 136 -9.28 7.59 6.31
C TRP A 136 -9.03 8.97 5.72
N ALA A 137 -8.54 9.90 6.54
CA ALA A 137 -8.17 11.21 6.03
C ALA A 137 -6.96 11.08 5.07
N PRO A 138 -6.92 11.87 3.98
CA PRO A 138 -5.77 11.87 3.09
C PRO A 138 -4.54 12.43 3.80
N GLY A 139 -3.43 11.69 3.77
CA GLY A 139 -2.24 12.03 4.56
C GLY A 139 -1.14 10.97 4.49
N ILE A 140 0.01 11.25 5.10
CA ILE A 140 1.10 10.27 5.26
C ILE A 140 1.10 9.81 6.72
N TYR A 141 0.82 8.54 6.93
CA TYR A 141 0.78 7.89 8.24
C TYR A 141 1.96 6.96 8.38
N MET A 142 2.80 7.19 9.39
CA MET A 142 3.97 6.35 9.65
C MET A 142 3.63 5.26 10.66
N TYR A 143 3.96 3.99 10.36
CA TYR A 143 3.69 2.84 11.24
C TYR A 143 4.94 2.15 11.79
#